data_AF-A0A2D0N1C0-F1
#
_entry.id   AF-A0A2D0N1C0-F1
#
_cell.length_a   1.000
_cell.length_b   1.000
_cell.length_c   1.000
_cell.angle_alpha   90.00
_cell.angle_beta   90.00
_cell.angle_gamma   90.00
#
_symmetry.space_group_name_H-M   'P 1'
#
loop_
_entity.id
_entity.type
_entity.pdbx_description
1 polymer ?
#
loop_
_entity_poly.entity_id
_entity_poly.type
_entity_poly.pdbx_seq_one_letter_code
_entity_poly.pdbx_strand_id
1 'polypeptide(L)'
;MIKVNARGPEVKDWQQFLKQQKLLQGTADGIFGPATLQATKVFQENSGLNSDGIVGPQTIAKAKEAGYVPAPIPNFPPPDSINAILDLYRLNEIKDDDNNTHTVFDFVEARNSGIMAIFHKATQGVDFKKDMPKYDERKQAALEANLLWGAYHFGTDQDGKDQAKFFLDNIGQAGNVLPALDFEAIRDKNGKIITLMNIQQAEDFVTYIKDTTGKWPGIYGSSDLREAMKNYEGDILTNCWLWLAGYVNESQLKLPAGWSRWTIWQYTDGEHPNPSPAVPGIGSYDRDIFNGTAEELDTFWKTNSI
;
A
#
# COMPACT_ATOMS: atom_id res chain seq x y z
N MET A 1 -13.78 5.25 5.76
CA MET A 1 -14.62 5.48 6.97
C MET A 1 -13.80 5.06 8.19
N ILE A 2 -13.87 5.77 9.32
CA ILE A 2 -13.05 5.41 10.51
C ILE A 2 -13.91 4.62 11.50
N LYS A 3 -13.42 3.48 12.01
CA LYS A 3 -14.13 2.61 12.96
C LYS A 3 -13.16 1.89 13.89
N VAL A 4 -13.68 1.11 14.84
CA VAL A 4 -12.84 0.28 15.74
C VAL A 4 -11.79 -0.52 14.96
N ASN A 5 -10.57 -0.57 15.49
CA ASN A 5 -9.35 -1.14 14.90
C ASN A 5 -8.71 -0.33 13.77
N ALA A 6 -9.33 0.74 13.27
CA ALA A 6 -8.64 1.68 12.37
C ALA A 6 -7.42 2.29 13.08
N ARG A 7 -6.38 2.58 12.30
CA ARG A 7 -5.16 3.25 12.77
C ARG A 7 -4.71 4.26 11.73
N GLY A 8 -4.09 5.35 12.16
CA GLY A 8 -3.53 6.32 11.23
C GLY A 8 -3.73 7.78 11.64
N PRO A 9 -3.24 8.71 10.80
CA PRO A 9 -3.38 10.14 11.03
C PRO A 9 -4.84 10.59 11.14
N GLU A 10 -5.77 9.99 10.39
CA GLU A 10 -7.21 10.32 10.42
C GLU A 10 -7.84 9.94 11.77
N VAL A 11 -7.43 8.81 12.34
CA VAL A 11 -7.83 8.42 13.69
C VAL A 11 -7.31 9.43 14.69
N LYS A 12 -6.07 9.88 14.52
CA LYS A 12 -5.44 10.86 15.40
C LYS A 12 -6.14 12.21 15.32
N ASP A 13 -6.53 12.65 14.13
CA ASP A 13 -7.28 13.89 13.90
C ASP A 13 -8.68 13.78 14.50
N TRP A 14 -9.36 12.65 14.32
CA TRP A 14 -10.64 12.37 14.94
C TRP A 14 -10.55 12.38 16.48
N GLN A 15 -9.51 11.74 17.05
CA GLN A 15 -9.26 11.79 18.49
C GLN A 15 -8.97 13.21 18.98
N GLN A 16 -8.22 14.02 18.22
CA GLN A 16 -7.99 15.43 18.56
C GLN A 16 -9.30 16.22 18.57
N PHE A 17 -10.16 16.02 17.58
CA PHE A 17 -11.49 16.62 17.56
C PHE A 17 -12.33 16.20 18.77
N LEU A 18 -12.43 14.90 19.06
CA LEU A 18 -13.18 14.40 20.22
C LEU A 18 -12.62 14.96 21.54
N LYS A 19 -11.31 15.19 21.64
CA LYS A 19 -10.70 15.88 22.78
C LYS A 19 -11.11 17.34 22.87
N GLN A 20 -11.18 18.06 21.74
CA GLN A 20 -11.69 19.45 21.70
C GLN A 20 -13.16 19.52 22.16
N GLN A 21 -13.96 18.52 21.78
CA GLN A 21 -15.34 18.35 22.27
C GLN A 21 -15.42 17.88 23.73
N LYS A 22 -14.29 17.63 24.40
CA LYS A 22 -14.17 17.09 25.77
C LYS A 22 -14.78 15.69 25.94
N LEU A 23 -14.94 14.94 24.85
CA LEU A 23 -15.50 13.59 24.83
C LEU A 23 -14.44 12.50 24.98
N LEU A 24 -13.19 12.81 24.68
CA LEU A 24 -12.05 11.89 24.78
C LEU A 24 -10.97 12.48 25.71
N GLN A 25 -10.35 11.62 26.52
CA GLN A 25 -9.24 11.94 27.42
C GLN A 25 -7.98 11.17 27.01
N GLY A 26 -6.80 11.66 27.40
CA GLY A 26 -5.52 11.01 27.09
C GLY A 26 -4.90 11.47 25.76
N THR A 27 -3.92 10.72 25.25
CA THR A 27 -3.17 11.06 24.03
C THR A 27 -3.94 10.66 22.77
N ALA A 28 -3.93 11.50 21.73
CA ALA A 28 -4.37 11.09 20.41
C ALA A 28 -3.23 10.27 19.79
N ASP A 29 -3.31 8.95 19.94
CA ASP A 29 -2.30 7.96 19.55
C ASP A 29 -2.49 7.44 18.13
N GLY A 30 -3.59 7.80 17.47
CA GLY A 30 -3.94 7.33 16.14
C GLY A 30 -4.45 5.89 16.12
N ILE A 31 -4.89 5.34 17.27
CA ILE A 31 -5.48 4.00 17.36
C ILE A 31 -6.95 4.11 17.76
N PHE A 32 -7.84 3.56 16.93
CA PHE A 32 -9.28 3.60 17.18
C PHE A 32 -9.68 2.46 18.13
N GLY A 33 -9.31 2.63 19.40
CA GLY A 33 -9.62 1.70 20.48
C GLY A 33 -10.97 1.96 21.16
N PRO A 34 -11.28 1.23 22.25
CA PRO A 34 -12.55 1.33 22.96
C PRO A 34 -12.90 2.75 23.45
N ALA A 35 -11.90 3.52 23.88
CA ALA A 35 -12.11 4.90 24.33
C ALA A 35 -12.56 5.82 23.16
N THR A 36 -11.90 5.72 22.01
CA THR A 36 -12.28 6.46 20.79
C THR A 36 -13.67 6.04 20.31
N LEU A 37 -14.00 4.75 20.38
CA LEU A 37 -15.33 4.24 20.04
C LEU A 37 -16.42 4.84 20.93
N GLN A 38 -16.22 4.81 22.25
CA GLN A 38 -17.19 5.38 23.19
C GLN A 38 -17.39 6.88 22.96
N ALA A 39 -16.30 7.63 22.80
CA ALA A 39 -16.37 9.06 22.52
C ALA A 39 -17.07 9.38 21.19
N THR A 40 -16.86 8.55 20.16
CA THR A 40 -17.54 8.67 18.86
C THR A 40 -19.04 8.46 18.99
N LYS A 41 -19.47 7.44 19.73
CA LYS A 41 -20.88 7.15 20.01
C LYS A 41 -21.57 8.30 20.73
N VAL A 42 -20.93 8.83 21.78
CA VAL A 42 -21.46 9.99 22.51
C VAL A 42 -21.55 11.22 21.60
N PHE A 43 -20.56 11.45 20.73
CA PHE A 43 -20.63 12.52 19.74
C PHE A 43 -21.83 12.35 18.79
N GLN A 44 -22.05 11.14 18.28
CA GLN A 44 -23.18 10.83 17.39
C GLN A 44 -24.52 11.05 18.08
N GLU A 45 -24.69 10.57 19.32
CA GLU A 45 -25.90 10.77 20.14
C GLU A 45 -26.18 12.26 20.35
N ASN A 46 -25.17 13.03 20.77
CA ASN A 46 -25.29 14.48 20.96
C ASN A 46 -25.60 15.23 19.66
N SER A 47 -25.25 14.64 18.51
CA SER A 47 -25.47 15.21 17.19
C SER A 47 -26.77 14.73 16.52
N GLY A 48 -27.59 13.94 17.22
CA GLY A 48 -28.84 13.39 16.70
C GLY A 48 -28.68 12.30 15.62
N LEU A 49 -27.53 11.62 15.60
CA LEU A 49 -27.21 10.53 14.68
C LEU A 49 -27.42 9.16 15.34
N ASN A 50 -27.45 8.11 14.52
CA ASN A 50 -27.34 6.74 15.01
C ASN A 50 -25.96 6.51 15.67
N SER A 51 -25.96 5.98 16.89
CA SER A 51 -24.76 5.78 17.74
C SER A 51 -24.02 4.47 17.42
N ASP A 52 -23.70 4.27 16.15
CA ASP A 52 -23.04 3.04 15.68
C ASP A 52 -21.51 3.02 15.95
N GLY A 53 -20.94 4.18 16.30
CA GLY A 53 -19.51 4.36 16.54
C GLY A 53 -18.66 4.41 15.27
N ILE A 54 -19.29 4.57 14.10
CA ILE A 54 -18.63 4.67 12.80
C ILE A 54 -18.56 6.15 12.38
N VAL A 55 -17.35 6.61 12.09
CA VAL A 55 -17.10 7.94 11.53
C VAL A 55 -17.33 7.89 10.02
N GLY A 56 -18.61 7.85 9.63
CA GLY A 56 -19.09 7.91 8.25
C GLY A 56 -19.45 9.33 7.79
N PRO A 57 -19.93 9.51 6.55
CA PRO A 57 -20.22 10.84 5.98
C PRO A 57 -21.14 11.71 6.83
N GLN A 58 -22.17 11.11 7.46
CA GLN A 58 -23.10 11.84 8.32
C GLN A 58 -22.44 12.31 9.62
N THR A 59 -21.64 11.45 10.27
CA THR A 59 -20.84 11.81 11.45
C THR A 59 -19.86 12.94 11.12
N ILE A 60 -19.19 12.88 9.97
CA ILE A 60 -18.27 13.91 9.51
C ILE A 60 -19.00 15.24 9.23
N ALA A 61 -20.18 15.21 8.62
CA ALA A 61 -20.96 16.42 8.38
C ALA A 61 -21.30 17.15 9.70
N LYS A 62 -21.78 16.41 10.70
CA LYS A 62 -22.03 16.96 12.04
C LYS A 62 -20.77 17.43 12.75
N ALA A 63 -19.67 16.71 12.60
CA ALA A 63 -18.40 17.12 13.17
C ALA A 63 -17.93 18.45 12.57
N LYS A 64 -18.08 18.65 11.26
CA LYS A 64 -17.73 19.93 10.59
C LYS A 64 -18.55 21.10 11.12
N GLU A 65 -19.86 20.91 11.32
CA GLU A 65 -20.72 21.91 11.99
C GLU A 65 -20.20 22.25 13.40
N ALA A 66 -19.64 21.26 14.11
CA ALA A 66 -19.06 21.40 15.44
C ALA A 66 -17.57 21.84 15.46
N GLY A 67 -17.06 22.35 14.34
CA GLY A 67 -15.69 22.88 14.24
C GLY A 67 -14.61 21.85 13.93
N TYR A 68 -14.98 20.63 13.52
CA TYR A 68 -14.03 19.68 12.95
C TYR A 68 -13.49 20.22 11.63
N VAL A 69 -12.22 20.57 11.64
CA VAL A 69 -11.45 20.78 10.41
C VAL A 69 -10.72 19.46 10.17
N PRO A 70 -11.20 18.58 9.26
CA PRO A 70 -10.38 17.47 8.83
C PRO A 70 -9.05 18.04 8.33
N ALA A 71 -7.93 17.36 8.60
CA ALA A 71 -6.69 17.69 7.91
C ALA A 71 -7.01 17.82 6.42
N PRO A 72 -6.45 18.84 5.73
CA PRO A 72 -6.68 18.99 4.30
C PRO A 72 -6.49 17.61 3.67
N ILE A 73 -7.52 17.17 2.92
CA ILE A 73 -7.42 15.95 2.12
C ILE A 73 -6.08 16.09 1.40
N PRO A 74 -5.12 15.17 1.61
CA PRO A 74 -3.86 15.22 0.90
C PRO A 74 -4.20 15.44 -0.56
N ASN A 75 -3.70 16.51 -1.14
CA ASN A 75 -3.98 16.85 -2.54
C ASN A 75 -3.13 15.92 -3.40
N PHE A 76 -3.28 14.60 -3.23
CA PHE A 76 -2.38 13.60 -3.77
C PHE A 76 -3.06 12.27 -4.17
N PRO A 77 -2.68 11.75 -5.37
CA PRO A 77 -1.70 12.36 -6.25
C PRO A 77 -2.39 13.52 -7.04
N PRO A 78 -1.68 14.32 -7.83
CA PRO A 78 -2.30 15.37 -8.62
C PRO A 78 -3.37 14.81 -9.58
N PRO A 79 -4.36 15.62 -10.02
CA PRO A 79 -5.40 15.20 -10.97
C PRO A 79 -4.88 14.69 -12.33
N ASP A 80 -3.59 14.85 -12.62
CA ASP A 80 -2.96 14.58 -13.92
C ASP A 80 -1.73 13.65 -13.81
N SER A 81 -1.72 12.67 -12.90
CA SER A 81 -0.58 11.76 -12.71
C SER A 81 -0.30 10.90 -13.94
N ILE A 82 0.49 11.43 -14.87
CA ILE A 82 0.96 10.77 -16.09
C ILE A 82 1.87 9.56 -15.84
N ASN A 83 2.10 9.15 -14.59
CA ASN A 83 3.05 8.11 -14.17
C ASN A 83 2.49 7.22 -13.03
N ALA A 84 1.17 7.11 -12.91
CA ALA A 84 0.53 6.38 -11.82
C ALA A 84 0.75 4.86 -11.94
N ILE A 85 0.83 4.20 -10.79
CA ILE A 85 1.07 2.75 -10.67
C ILE A 85 -0.03 2.15 -9.79
N LEU A 86 -0.42 0.91 -10.06
CA LEU A 86 -1.34 0.15 -9.21
C LEU A 86 -0.65 -1.03 -8.57
N ASP A 87 -0.86 -1.23 -7.28
CA ASP A 87 -0.60 -2.50 -6.60
C ASP A 87 -1.88 -3.33 -6.58
N LEU A 88 -1.82 -4.48 -7.25
CA LEU A 88 -2.88 -5.45 -7.28
C LEU A 88 -2.55 -6.63 -6.36
N TYR A 89 -3.39 -6.78 -5.35
CA TYR A 89 -3.41 -7.94 -4.47
C TYR A 89 -4.82 -8.51 -4.36
N ARG A 90 -4.90 -9.83 -4.18
CA ARG A 90 -6.15 -10.61 -4.04
C ARG A 90 -7.05 -10.61 -5.29
N LEU A 91 -8.13 -11.37 -5.15
CA LEU A 91 -9.20 -11.54 -6.11
C LEU A 91 -10.25 -10.45 -5.85
N ASN A 92 -10.32 -9.39 -6.67
CA ASN A 92 -11.59 -8.67 -6.80
C ASN A 92 -12.53 -9.55 -7.64
N GLU A 93 -13.17 -10.48 -6.95
CA GLU A 93 -14.28 -11.24 -7.48
C GLU A 93 -15.52 -10.36 -7.37
N ILE A 94 -15.96 -9.77 -8.48
CA ILE A 94 -17.32 -9.29 -8.59
C ILE A 94 -18.17 -10.52 -8.85
N LYS A 95 -19.24 -10.71 -8.08
CA LYS A 95 -20.22 -11.74 -8.40
C LYS A 95 -21.20 -11.16 -9.41
N ASP A 96 -21.40 -11.82 -10.55
CA ASP A 96 -22.53 -11.48 -11.43
C ASP A 96 -23.87 -11.83 -10.75
N ASP A 97 -24.97 -11.47 -11.42
CA ASP A 97 -26.33 -11.76 -10.96
C ASP A 97 -26.61 -13.28 -10.81
N ASP A 98 -25.78 -14.12 -11.44
CA ASP A 98 -25.80 -15.58 -11.35
C ASP A 98 -24.83 -16.14 -10.28
N ASN A 99 -24.24 -15.25 -9.47
CA ASN A 99 -23.28 -15.56 -8.40
C ASN A 99 -21.97 -16.22 -8.90
N ASN A 100 -21.63 -16.05 -10.18
CA ASN A 100 -20.32 -16.38 -10.74
C ASN A 100 -19.31 -15.27 -10.44
N THR A 101 -18.09 -15.68 -10.11
CA THR A 101 -16.97 -14.77 -9.92
C THR A 101 -16.45 -14.27 -11.26
N HIS A 102 -16.43 -12.95 -11.44
CA HIS A 102 -15.76 -12.24 -12.53
C HIS A 102 -14.78 -11.22 -11.96
N THR A 103 -13.55 -11.24 -12.44
CA THR A 103 -12.63 -10.11 -12.26
C THR A 103 -12.43 -9.50 -13.63
N VAL A 104 -13.10 -8.40 -13.95
CA VAL A 104 -12.84 -7.69 -15.20
C VAL A 104 -12.13 -6.39 -14.83
N PHE A 105 -10.80 -6.47 -14.76
CA PHE A 105 -9.98 -5.27 -14.81
C PHE A 105 -9.95 -4.79 -16.25
N ASP A 106 -10.50 -3.61 -16.51
CA ASP A 106 -10.33 -2.94 -17.78
C ASP A 106 -9.00 -2.17 -17.75
N PHE A 107 -7.93 -2.87 -18.12
CA PHE A 107 -6.59 -2.28 -18.17
C PHE A 107 -6.44 -1.22 -19.27
N VAL A 108 -7.30 -1.24 -20.30
CA VAL A 108 -7.31 -0.20 -21.34
C VAL A 108 -7.89 1.09 -20.77
N GLU A 109 -9.00 1.01 -20.04
CA GLU A 109 -9.58 2.15 -19.34
C GLU A 109 -8.62 2.68 -18.25
N ALA A 110 -7.97 1.78 -17.49
CA ALA A 110 -6.94 2.16 -16.53
C ALA A 110 -5.78 2.91 -17.19
N ARG A 111 -5.26 2.40 -18.31
CA ARG A 111 -4.20 3.05 -19.10
C ARG A 111 -4.60 4.43 -19.57
N ASN A 112 -5.83 4.57 -20.09
CA ASN A 112 -6.38 5.84 -20.58
C ASN A 112 -6.59 6.86 -19.46
N SER A 113 -6.78 6.40 -18.22
CA SER A 113 -6.88 7.25 -17.03
C SER A 113 -5.54 7.74 -16.47
N GLY A 114 -4.42 7.34 -17.07
CA GLY A 114 -3.07 7.78 -16.68
C GLY A 114 -2.26 6.74 -15.90
N ILE A 115 -2.79 5.54 -15.64
CA ILE A 115 -1.99 4.43 -15.11
C ILE A 115 -0.95 4.03 -16.16
N MET A 116 0.30 3.91 -15.75
CA MET A 116 1.41 3.48 -16.60
C MET A 116 1.93 2.10 -16.27
N ALA A 117 1.84 1.68 -15.01
CA ALA A 117 2.41 0.42 -14.55
C ALA A 117 1.54 -0.29 -13.52
N ILE A 118 1.75 -1.60 -13.41
CA ILE A 118 1.10 -2.47 -12.44
C ILE A 118 2.18 -3.22 -11.67
N PHE A 119 2.12 -3.21 -10.33
CA PHE A 119 2.69 -4.25 -9.50
C PHE A 119 1.60 -5.26 -9.16
N HIS A 120 1.93 -6.55 -9.23
CA HIS A 120 1.00 -7.61 -8.84
C HIS A 120 1.66 -8.55 -7.84
N LYS A 121 0.92 -8.94 -6.79
CA LYS A 121 1.42 -9.95 -5.85
C LYS A 121 1.68 -11.26 -6.58
N ALA A 122 2.88 -11.80 -6.47
CA ALA A 122 3.22 -13.06 -7.10
C ALA A 122 3.22 -14.21 -6.08
N THR A 123 4.07 -14.09 -5.06
CA THR A 123 4.31 -15.15 -4.10
C THR A 123 4.44 -14.59 -2.69
N GLN A 124 4.36 -15.48 -1.70
CA GLN A 124 4.58 -15.19 -0.29
C GLN A 124 5.27 -16.39 0.36
N GLY A 125 6.32 -16.14 1.15
CA GLY A 125 7.08 -17.23 1.77
C GLY A 125 7.63 -18.21 0.73
N VAL A 126 7.73 -19.49 1.07
CA VAL A 126 8.36 -20.50 0.19
C VAL A 126 7.36 -21.37 -0.58
N ASP A 127 6.06 -21.21 -0.35
CA ASP A 127 5.03 -22.12 -0.89
C ASP A 127 3.72 -21.42 -1.32
N PHE A 128 3.45 -20.19 -0.86
CA PHE A 128 2.20 -19.52 -1.14
C PHE A 128 2.25 -18.78 -2.49
N LYS A 129 1.41 -19.24 -3.43
CA LYS A 129 1.28 -18.68 -4.78
C LYS A 129 -0.16 -18.62 -5.27
N LYS A 130 -1.11 -18.36 -4.36
CA LYS A 130 -2.54 -18.38 -4.66
C LYS A 130 -2.94 -17.38 -5.75
N ASP A 131 -2.20 -16.29 -5.90
CA ASP A 131 -2.49 -15.24 -6.88
C ASP A 131 -1.94 -15.57 -8.28
N MET A 132 -1.09 -16.60 -8.43
CA MET A 132 -0.49 -16.99 -9.72
C MET A 132 -1.48 -17.28 -10.86
N PRO A 133 -2.61 -17.97 -10.64
CA PRO A 133 -3.58 -18.19 -11.71
C PRO A 133 -4.10 -16.89 -12.32
N LYS A 134 -4.20 -15.81 -11.53
CA LYS A 134 -4.61 -14.49 -12.01
C LYS A 134 -3.44 -13.62 -12.45
N TYR A 135 -2.25 -13.86 -11.91
CA TYR A 135 -1.04 -13.14 -12.28
C TYR A 135 -0.77 -13.22 -13.79
N ASP A 136 -0.77 -14.41 -14.38
CA ASP A 136 -0.47 -14.56 -15.82
C ASP A 136 -1.56 -13.96 -16.71
N GLU A 137 -2.83 -14.18 -16.37
CA GLU A 137 -3.99 -13.61 -17.06
C GLU A 137 -3.93 -12.06 -17.06
N ARG A 138 -3.68 -11.47 -15.89
CA ARG A 138 -3.61 -10.02 -15.72
C ARG A 138 -2.34 -9.44 -16.33
N LYS A 139 -1.21 -10.15 -16.26
CA LYS A 139 0.04 -9.77 -16.91
C LYS A 139 -0.18 -9.64 -18.41
N GLN A 140 -0.79 -10.65 -19.03
CA GLN A 140 -1.08 -10.61 -20.46
C GLN A 140 -2.00 -9.42 -20.80
N ALA A 141 -3.12 -9.28 -20.10
CA ALA A 141 -4.07 -8.18 -20.37
C ALA A 141 -3.47 -6.79 -20.14
N ALA A 142 -2.63 -6.61 -19.12
CA ALA A 142 -1.94 -5.36 -18.85
C ALA A 142 -0.91 -5.02 -19.95
N LEU A 143 -0.12 -6.01 -20.39
CA LEU A 143 0.85 -5.83 -21.47
C LEU A 143 0.15 -5.49 -22.80
N GLU A 144 -0.98 -6.14 -23.11
CA GLU A 144 -1.82 -5.82 -24.28
C GLU A 144 -2.39 -4.40 -24.21
N ALA A 145 -2.64 -3.88 -23.00
CA ALA A 145 -3.05 -2.50 -22.75
C ALA A 145 -1.89 -1.48 -22.71
N ASN A 146 -0.65 -1.89 -23.04
CA ASN A 146 0.57 -1.07 -22.96
C ASN A 146 0.87 -0.54 -21.54
N LEU A 147 0.59 -1.34 -20.52
CA LEU A 147 1.04 -1.10 -19.15
C LEU A 147 2.36 -1.82 -18.90
N LEU A 148 3.22 -1.19 -18.10
CA LEU A 148 4.43 -1.80 -17.56
C LEU A 148 4.05 -2.81 -16.47
N TRP A 149 4.82 -3.90 -16.35
CA TRP A 149 4.50 -4.98 -15.42
C TRP A 149 5.59 -5.19 -14.37
N GLY A 150 5.20 -5.22 -13.11
CA GLY A 150 6.02 -5.48 -11.95
C GLY A 150 5.40 -6.59 -11.13
N ALA A 151 6.23 -7.23 -10.31
CA ALA A 151 5.77 -8.27 -9.41
C ALA A 151 6.43 -8.08 -8.05
N TYR A 152 5.71 -8.44 -6.99
CA TYR A 152 6.30 -8.45 -5.67
C TYR A 152 6.12 -9.78 -4.94
N HIS A 153 7.04 -9.99 -4.02
CA HIS A 153 7.05 -11.09 -3.08
C HIS A 153 6.74 -10.59 -1.68
N PHE A 154 5.71 -11.14 -1.03
CA PHE A 154 5.45 -10.84 0.38
C PHE A 154 6.39 -11.64 1.27
N GLY A 155 7.32 -10.97 1.95
CA GLY A 155 8.31 -11.60 2.80
C GLY A 155 7.73 -12.19 4.10
N THR A 156 8.23 -13.35 4.50
CA THR A 156 7.92 -14.01 5.78
C THR A 156 9.21 -14.24 6.58
N ASP A 157 9.05 -14.76 7.80
CA ASP A 157 10.14 -15.20 8.70
C ASP A 157 10.85 -16.50 8.26
N GLN A 158 10.56 -17.00 7.05
CA GLN A 158 11.26 -18.12 6.43
C GLN A 158 12.61 -17.71 5.84
N ASP A 159 13.39 -18.66 5.31
CA ASP A 159 14.69 -18.39 4.70
C ASP A 159 14.58 -17.39 3.54
N GLY A 160 15.44 -16.37 3.53
CA GLY A 160 15.36 -15.27 2.55
C GLY A 160 15.74 -15.70 1.14
N LYS A 161 16.74 -16.57 1.01
CA LYS A 161 17.21 -17.07 -0.29
C LYS A 161 16.19 -18.03 -0.90
N ASP A 162 15.61 -18.93 -0.11
CA ASP A 162 14.57 -19.83 -0.59
C ASP A 162 13.32 -19.07 -1.04
N GLN A 163 12.94 -18.00 -0.33
CA GLN A 163 11.88 -17.08 -0.74
C GLN A 163 12.18 -16.40 -2.08
N ALA A 164 13.40 -15.87 -2.26
CA ALA A 164 13.81 -15.23 -3.51
C ALA A 164 13.84 -16.21 -4.68
N LYS A 165 14.31 -17.44 -4.45
CA LYS A 165 14.26 -18.51 -5.44
C LYS A 165 12.82 -18.84 -5.82
N PHE A 166 11.95 -19.04 -4.83
CA PHE A 166 10.53 -19.33 -5.08
C PHE A 166 9.87 -18.20 -5.87
N PHE A 167 10.16 -16.94 -5.55
CA PHE A 167 9.67 -15.79 -6.31
C PHE A 167 10.11 -15.82 -7.78
N LEU A 168 11.41 -15.95 -8.05
CA LEU A 168 11.93 -15.97 -9.42
C LEU A 168 11.44 -17.17 -10.24
N ASP A 169 11.31 -18.34 -9.61
CA ASP A 169 10.78 -19.55 -10.27
C ASP A 169 9.33 -19.37 -10.74
N ASN A 170 8.52 -18.51 -10.08
CA ASN A 170 7.10 -18.34 -10.39
C ASN A 170 6.82 -17.14 -11.33
N ILE A 171 7.59 -16.05 -11.29
CA ILE A 171 7.33 -14.89 -12.16
C ILE A 171 7.84 -15.07 -13.60
N GLY A 172 8.68 -16.10 -13.84
CA GLY A 172 9.24 -16.46 -15.13
C GLY A 172 10.26 -15.45 -15.71
N GLN A 173 11.11 -15.90 -16.63
CA GLN A 173 12.09 -15.05 -17.34
C GLN A 173 11.58 -14.43 -18.66
N ALA A 174 10.27 -14.35 -18.88
CA ALA A 174 9.77 -13.51 -19.98
C ALA A 174 9.95 -12.04 -19.58
N GLY A 175 11.03 -11.44 -20.12
CA GLY A 175 11.58 -10.14 -19.73
C GLY A 175 10.56 -9.02 -19.63
N ASN A 176 10.88 -8.05 -18.76
CA ASN A 176 10.08 -6.88 -18.33
C ASN A 176 9.23 -7.07 -17.07
N VAL A 177 9.60 -7.96 -16.14
CA VAL A 177 9.05 -7.92 -14.76
C VAL A 177 10.01 -7.15 -13.86
N LEU A 178 9.55 -6.04 -13.29
CA LEU A 178 10.28 -5.31 -12.26
C LEU A 178 10.03 -5.98 -10.89
N PRO A 179 11.05 -6.56 -10.23
CA PRO A 179 10.86 -7.31 -8.97
C PRO A 179 10.91 -6.41 -7.74
N ALA A 180 10.05 -6.67 -6.75
CA ALA A 180 10.10 -6.05 -5.43
C ALA A 180 9.94 -7.06 -4.30
N LEU A 181 10.61 -6.79 -3.17
CA LEU A 181 10.34 -7.42 -1.88
C LEU A 181 9.34 -6.54 -1.12
N ASP A 182 8.22 -7.09 -0.72
CA ASP A 182 7.30 -6.48 0.23
C ASP A 182 7.73 -6.86 1.66
N PHE A 183 8.27 -5.86 2.37
CA PHE A 183 8.75 -5.95 3.76
C PHE A 183 7.70 -5.35 4.71
N GLU A 184 6.73 -6.16 5.10
CA GLU A 184 5.74 -5.80 6.11
C GLU A 184 5.37 -6.99 7.01
N ALA A 185 4.88 -6.71 8.23
CA ALA A 185 4.48 -7.77 9.15
C ALA A 185 3.04 -8.21 8.90
N ILE A 186 2.80 -9.52 8.83
CA ILE A 186 1.44 -10.04 9.05
C ILE A 186 1.17 -10.00 10.54
N ARG A 187 0.05 -9.37 10.92
CA ARG A 187 -0.35 -9.23 12.31
C ARG A 187 -1.68 -9.93 12.57
N ASP A 188 -1.85 -10.46 13.78
CA ASP A 188 -3.14 -10.97 14.23
C ASP A 188 -4.14 -9.82 14.53
N LYS A 189 -5.38 -10.17 14.86
CA LYS A 189 -6.43 -9.19 15.20
C LYS A 189 -6.10 -8.27 16.39
N ASN A 190 -5.11 -8.65 17.21
CA ASN A 190 -4.65 -7.88 18.37
C ASN A 190 -3.40 -7.05 18.03
N GLY A 191 -2.89 -7.13 16.80
CA GLY A 191 -1.69 -6.45 16.33
C GLY A 191 -0.38 -7.18 16.63
N LYS A 192 -0.42 -8.41 17.15
CA LYS A 192 0.78 -9.22 17.38
C LYS A 192 1.34 -9.67 16.04
N ILE A 193 2.66 -9.52 15.85
CA ILE A 193 3.36 -10.04 14.66
C ILE A 193 3.23 -11.56 14.63
N ILE A 194 2.68 -12.06 13.53
CA ILE A 194 2.61 -13.48 13.18
C ILE A 194 3.88 -13.86 12.41
N THR A 195 4.23 -13.08 11.40
CA THR A 195 5.45 -13.26 10.61
C THR A 195 5.95 -11.90 10.13
N LEU A 196 7.28 -11.76 10.07
CA LEU A 196 7.98 -10.59 9.55
C LEU A 196 9.41 -11.05 9.21
N MET A 197 9.86 -10.72 8.01
CA MET A 197 11.24 -10.95 7.61
C MET A 197 12.20 -10.13 8.48
N ASN A 198 13.33 -10.70 8.91
CA ASN A 198 14.39 -9.93 9.56
C ASN A 198 15.37 -9.34 8.54
N ILE A 199 16.28 -8.47 8.99
CA ILE A 199 17.26 -7.81 8.11
C ILE A 199 18.11 -8.81 7.32
N GLN A 200 18.66 -9.85 7.96
CA GLN A 200 19.49 -10.84 7.27
C GLN A 200 18.71 -11.58 6.19
N GLN A 201 17.46 -11.97 6.47
CA GLN A 201 16.60 -12.63 5.50
C GLN A 201 16.28 -11.70 4.31
N ALA A 202 16.08 -10.40 4.57
CA ALA A 202 15.89 -9.43 3.49
C ALA A 202 17.16 -9.26 2.66
N GLU A 203 18.34 -9.20 3.28
CA GLU A 203 19.62 -9.13 2.58
C GLU A 203 19.85 -10.36 1.70
N ASP A 204 19.60 -11.55 2.23
CA ASP A 204 19.72 -12.82 1.50
C ASP A 204 18.75 -12.85 0.30
N PHE A 205 17.52 -12.36 0.49
CA PHE A 205 16.53 -12.25 -0.57
C PHE A 205 17.02 -11.35 -1.69
N VAL A 206 17.34 -10.08 -1.39
CA VAL A 206 17.67 -9.08 -2.42
C VAL A 206 19.00 -9.39 -3.10
N THR A 207 19.96 -9.97 -2.38
CA THR A 207 21.24 -10.43 -2.93
C THR A 207 21.01 -11.56 -3.93
N TYR A 208 20.16 -12.54 -3.61
CA TYR A 208 19.86 -13.62 -4.56
C TYR A 208 19.20 -13.10 -5.85
N ILE A 209 18.29 -12.12 -5.74
CA ILE A 209 17.72 -11.46 -6.93
C ILE A 209 18.80 -10.74 -7.72
N LYS A 210 19.68 -9.97 -7.05
CA LYS A 210 20.77 -9.23 -7.69
C LYS A 210 21.76 -10.14 -8.41
N ASP A 211 22.13 -11.25 -7.81
CA ASP A 211 23.07 -12.22 -8.38
C ASP A 211 22.44 -12.97 -9.56
N THR A 212 21.14 -13.26 -9.49
CA THR A 212 20.43 -14.00 -10.54
C THR A 212 20.06 -13.13 -11.74
N THR A 213 19.65 -11.89 -11.50
CA THR A 213 19.10 -11.00 -12.55
C THR A 213 20.08 -9.91 -12.98
N GLY A 214 21.17 -9.72 -12.24
CA GLY A 214 22.11 -8.62 -12.42
C GLY A 214 21.62 -7.29 -11.88
N LYS A 215 20.37 -7.18 -11.38
CA LYS A 215 19.75 -5.93 -10.93
C LYS A 215 19.20 -6.04 -9.50
N TRP A 216 19.33 -4.96 -8.72
CA TRP A 216 18.73 -4.91 -7.38
C TRP A 216 17.20 -4.83 -7.50
N PRO A 217 16.43 -5.61 -6.71
CA PRO A 217 14.98 -5.43 -6.65
C PRO A 217 14.62 -4.14 -5.91
N GLY A 218 13.34 -3.83 -5.88
CA GLY A 218 12.80 -2.85 -4.95
C GLY A 218 12.58 -3.43 -3.57
N ILE A 219 12.51 -2.56 -2.57
CA ILE A 219 11.98 -2.89 -1.26
C ILE A 219 10.78 -1.98 -1.01
N TYR A 220 9.61 -2.61 -0.90
CA TYR A 220 8.40 -2.00 -0.39
C TYR A 220 8.37 -2.04 1.14
N GLY A 221 7.90 -0.98 1.77
CA GLY A 221 7.60 -1.01 3.20
C GLY A 221 7.17 0.33 3.79
N SER A 222 6.74 0.27 5.06
CA SER A 222 6.27 1.43 5.83
C SER A 222 6.95 1.51 7.22
N SER A 223 6.18 1.41 8.31
CA SER A 223 6.71 1.47 9.67
C SER A 223 7.57 0.28 10.06
N ASP A 224 7.26 -0.92 9.58
CA ASP A 224 8.01 -2.14 9.92
C ASP A 224 9.42 -2.07 9.33
N LEU A 225 9.54 -1.72 8.04
CA LEU A 225 10.83 -1.47 7.41
C LEU A 225 11.60 -0.35 8.10
N ARG A 226 10.95 0.77 8.42
CA ARG A 226 11.61 1.89 9.12
C ARG A 226 12.14 1.50 10.50
N GLU A 227 11.40 0.69 11.25
CA GLU A 227 11.86 0.20 12.56
C GLU A 227 13.03 -0.78 12.40
N ALA A 228 12.95 -1.71 11.44
CA ALA A 228 14.02 -2.66 11.15
C ALA A 228 15.33 -1.97 10.73
N MET A 229 15.22 -0.90 9.94
CA MET A 229 16.38 -0.14 9.43
C MET A 229 16.99 0.83 10.45
N LYS A 230 16.35 1.09 11.58
CA LYS A 230 16.74 2.16 12.52
C LYS A 230 18.20 2.09 12.99
N ASN A 231 18.73 0.88 13.15
CA ASN A 231 20.12 0.62 13.55
C ASN A 231 20.85 -0.23 12.51
N TYR A 232 20.41 -0.18 11.25
CA TYR A 232 21.07 -0.91 10.19
C TYR A 232 22.38 -0.22 9.81
N GLU A 233 23.49 -0.96 9.88
CA GLU A 233 24.84 -0.46 9.57
C GLU A 233 25.39 -1.02 8.25
N GLY A 234 24.66 -1.92 7.59
CA GLY A 234 25.03 -2.48 6.29
C GLY A 234 24.70 -1.57 5.11
N ASP A 235 25.00 -2.02 3.90
CA ASP A 235 24.74 -1.31 2.65
C ASP A 235 23.87 -2.10 1.65
N ILE A 236 23.76 -3.43 1.81
CA ILE A 236 23.04 -4.33 0.90
C ILE A 236 21.62 -3.83 0.62
N LEU A 237 20.81 -3.60 1.67
CA LEU A 237 19.42 -3.18 1.49
C LEU A 237 19.33 -1.80 0.82
N THR A 238 20.26 -0.89 1.11
CA THR A 238 20.25 0.48 0.56
C THR A 238 20.64 0.57 -0.91
N ASN A 239 21.16 -0.51 -1.49
CA ASN A 239 21.34 -0.63 -2.94
C ASN A 239 20.01 -0.88 -3.69
N CYS A 240 18.96 -1.32 -2.98
CA CYS A 240 17.63 -1.51 -3.54
C CYS A 240 16.91 -0.16 -3.67
N TRP A 241 16.06 -0.02 -4.68
CA TRP A 241 15.21 1.16 -4.79
C TRP A 241 14.04 1.09 -3.81
N LEU A 242 13.62 2.25 -3.29
CA LEU A 242 12.63 2.31 -2.21
C LEU A 242 11.21 2.51 -2.77
N TRP A 243 10.31 1.60 -2.45
CA TRP A 243 8.88 1.75 -2.59
C TRP A 243 8.27 2.04 -1.22
N LEU A 244 8.03 3.32 -0.93
CA LEU A 244 7.59 3.76 0.39
C LEU A 244 6.07 3.76 0.48
N ALA A 245 5.48 3.14 1.49
CA ALA A 245 4.07 3.32 1.81
C ALA A 245 3.86 4.40 2.88
N GLY A 246 2.94 5.32 2.61
CA GLY A 246 2.56 6.38 3.54
C GLY A 246 1.42 7.24 3.03
N TYR A 247 0.25 7.15 3.68
CA TYR A 247 -0.97 7.84 3.25
C TYR A 247 -1.06 9.23 3.91
N VAL A 248 -0.06 10.05 3.65
CA VAL A 248 0.13 11.40 4.22
C VAL A 248 0.58 12.36 3.12
N ASN A 249 0.71 13.66 3.39
CA ASN A 249 1.37 14.53 2.42
C ASN A 249 2.85 14.14 2.26
N GLU A 250 3.42 14.35 1.07
CA GLU A 250 4.83 14.00 0.78
C GLU A 250 5.80 14.60 1.81
N SER A 251 5.59 15.87 2.19
CA SER A 251 6.38 16.56 3.22
C SER A 251 6.38 15.91 4.61
N GLN A 252 5.46 14.97 4.85
CA GLN A 252 5.31 14.23 6.11
C GLN A 252 5.85 12.80 6.03
N LEU A 253 6.32 12.36 4.85
CA LEU A 253 6.90 11.03 4.67
C LEU A 253 8.13 10.84 5.56
N LYS A 254 8.25 9.64 6.10
CA LYS A 254 9.37 9.24 6.97
C LYS A 254 10.09 8.06 6.34
N LEU A 255 11.20 8.36 5.69
CA LEU A 255 12.04 7.37 5.03
C LEU A 255 12.73 6.47 6.07
N PRO A 256 12.90 5.17 5.78
CA PRO A 256 13.81 4.30 6.53
C PRO A 256 15.25 4.82 6.46
N ALA A 257 16.06 4.54 7.48
CA ALA A 257 17.48 4.90 7.45
C ALA A 257 18.19 4.26 6.26
N GLY A 258 19.18 4.97 5.69
CA GLY A 258 19.92 4.53 4.51
C GLY A 258 19.40 5.10 3.18
N TRP A 259 18.10 5.39 3.07
CA TRP A 259 17.54 6.06 1.88
C TRP A 259 17.39 7.56 2.10
N SER A 260 17.87 8.35 1.13
CA SER A 260 17.66 9.81 1.07
C SER A 260 16.46 10.21 0.21
N ARG A 261 15.92 9.28 -0.58
CA ARG A 261 14.76 9.47 -1.45
C ARG A 261 13.95 8.18 -1.61
N TRP A 262 12.65 8.33 -1.82
CA TRP A 262 11.78 7.25 -2.32
C TRP A 262 11.84 7.21 -3.86
N THR A 263 11.62 6.05 -4.44
CA THR A 263 11.54 5.82 -5.91
C THR A 263 10.09 5.70 -6.35
N ILE A 264 9.32 4.90 -5.62
CA ILE A 264 7.88 4.79 -5.76
C ILE A 264 7.26 5.12 -4.41
N TRP A 265 6.12 5.80 -4.41
CA TRP A 265 5.39 6.14 -3.20
C TRP A 265 3.94 5.67 -3.30
N GLN A 266 3.57 4.70 -2.47
CA GLN A 266 2.18 4.30 -2.25
C GLN A 266 1.51 5.33 -1.34
N TYR A 267 0.64 6.14 -1.93
CA TYR A 267 0.00 7.26 -1.24
C TYR A 267 -1.47 6.96 -0.85
N THR A 268 -2.03 5.85 -1.35
CA THR A 268 -3.38 5.36 -1.04
C THR A 268 -3.41 3.83 -1.05
N ASP A 269 -4.26 3.26 -0.20
CA ASP A 269 -4.66 1.85 -0.17
C ASP A 269 -6.04 1.60 -0.81
N GLY A 270 -6.53 2.56 -1.61
CA GLY A 270 -7.89 2.57 -2.12
C GLY A 270 -8.97 2.96 -1.10
N GLU A 271 -8.62 3.09 0.20
CA GLU A 271 -9.51 3.61 1.24
C GLU A 271 -9.13 5.05 1.67
N HIS A 272 -7.84 5.40 1.60
CA HIS A 272 -7.28 6.68 2.04
C HIS A 272 -6.79 7.55 0.88
N PRO A 273 -7.00 8.88 0.85
CA PRO A 273 -7.89 9.61 1.75
C PRO A 273 -9.32 9.12 1.56
N ASN A 274 -10.20 9.28 2.55
CA ASN A 274 -11.56 8.79 2.45
C ASN A 274 -12.55 9.91 2.03
N PRO A 275 -13.25 9.81 0.88
CA PRO A 275 -13.21 8.70 -0.09
C PRO A 275 -12.00 8.78 -1.02
N SER A 276 -11.42 7.63 -1.34
CA SER A 276 -10.27 7.58 -2.27
C SER A 276 -10.82 7.59 -3.70
N PRO A 277 -10.25 8.37 -4.62
CA PRO A 277 -10.66 8.33 -6.02
C PRO A 277 -10.44 6.94 -6.60
N ALA A 278 -11.53 6.30 -7.02
CA ALA A 278 -11.47 5.05 -7.78
C ALA A 278 -10.74 5.25 -9.11
N VAL A 279 -10.06 4.21 -9.56
CA VAL A 279 -9.40 4.16 -10.86
C VAL A 279 -10.40 3.65 -11.89
N PRO A 280 -10.65 4.40 -12.99
CA PRO A 280 -11.47 3.91 -14.10
C PRO A 280 -11.03 2.52 -14.56
N GLY A 281 -11.99 1.62 -14.80
CA GLY A 281 -11.74 0.22 -15.17
C GLY A 281 -11.29 -0.72 -14.03
N ILE A 282 -10.98 -0.20 -12.83
CA ILE A 282 -10.36 -0.99 -11.75
C ILE A 282 -11.12 -0.85 -10.41
N GLY A 283 -11.49 0.37 -10.01
CA GLY A 283 -12.13 0.67 -8.72
C GLY A 283 -11.17 1.22 -7.68
N SER A 284 -11.52 1.07 -6.40
CA SER A 284 -10.72 1.51 -5.26
C SER A 284 -9.60 0.52 -4.97
N TYR A 285 -8.37 0.92 -5.24
CA TYR A 285 -7.16 0.12 -5.09
C TYR A 285 -6.00 0.96 -4.59
N ASP A 286 -4.97 0.28 -4.13
CA ASP A 286 -3.67 0.85 -3.86
C ASP A 286 -3.15 1.56 -5.12
N ARG A 287 -2.65 2.78 -4.93
CA ARG A 287 -2.06 3.56 -6.01
C ARG A 287 -0.76 4.20 -5.56
N ASP A 288 0.15 4.25 -6.51
CA ASP A 288 1.47 4.79 -6.32
C ASP A 288 1.81 5.85 -7.36
N ILE A 289 2.82 6.64 -7.02
CA ILE A 289 3.46 7.59 -7.91
C ILE A 289 4.95 7.33 -7.98
N PHE A 290 5.51 7.47 -9.17
CA PHE A 290 6.96 7.42 -9.38
C PHE A 290 7.61 8.77 -9.11
N ASN A 291 8.82 8.77 -8.53
CA ASN A 291 9.59 9.98 -8.25
C ASN A 291 10.30 10.50 -9.51
N GLY A 292 9.53 10.90 -10.51
CA GLY A 292 10.00 11.37 -11.80
C GLY A 292 8.89 11.50 -12.82
N THR A 293 9.26 11.76 -14.05
CA THR A 293 8.37 11.87 -15.21
C THR A 293 7.90 10.50 -15.71
N ALA A 294 6.91 10.50 -16.61
CA ALA A 294 6.44 9.31 -17.32
C ALA A 294 7.55 8.62 -18.16
N GLU A 295 8.43 9.41 -18.77
CA GLU A 295 9.54 8.91 -19.59
C GLU A 295 10.64 8.28 -18.72
N GLU A 296 10.95 8.91 -17.58
CA GLU A 296 11.85 8.35 -16.58
C GLU A 296 11.29 7.07 -15.97
N LEU A 297 9.96 6.99 -15.74
CA LEU A 297 9.31 5.77 -15.29
C LEU A 297 9.50 4.62 -16.29
N ASP A 298 9.21 4.85 -17.57
CA ASP A 298 9.39 3.83 -18.62
C ASP A 298 10.86 3.37 -18.73
N THR A 299 11.80 4.31 -18.65
CA THR A 299 13.23 4.02 -18.66
C THR A 299 13.64 3.20 -17.43
N PHE A 300 13.20 3.63 -16.24
CA PHE A 300 13.47 2.95 -14.98
C PHE A 300 12.93 1.52 -15.01
N TRP A 301 11.70 1.31 -15.50
CA TRP A 301 11.09 -0.02 -15.52
C TRP A 301 11.82 -1.01 -16.43
N LYS A 302 12.33 -0.52 -17.57
CA LYS A 302 13.07 -1.33 -18.56
C LYS A 302 14.51 -1.61 -18.14
N THR A 303 15.15 -0.64 -17.47
CA THR A 303 16.58 -0.72 -17.15
C THR A 303 16.86 -1.11 -15.70
N ASN A 304 15.86 -1.02 -14.83
CA ASN A 304 15.97 -1.11 -13.37
C ASN A 304 17.13 -0.26 -12.86
N SER A 305 17.13 1.01 -13.25
CA SER A 305 18.17 2.01 -12.95
C SER A 305 17.53 3.39 -12.86
N ILE A 306 17.84 4.11 -11.78
CA ILE A 306 17.34 5.46 -11.45
C ILE A 306 18.38 6.48 -11.90
#